data_AF-A0A1Q7NIB5-F1
#
_entry.id   AF-A0A1Q7NIB5-F1
#
_cell.length_a   1.000
_cell.length_b   1.000
_cell.length_c   1.000
_cell.angle_alpha   90.00
_cell.angle_beta   90.00
_cell.angle_gamma   90.00
#
_symmetry.space_group_name_H-M   'P 1'
#
loop_
_entity.id
_entity.type
_entity.pdbx_description
1 polymer ?
#
loop_
_entity_poly.entity_id
_entity_poly.type
_entity_poly.pdbx_seq_one_letter_code
_entity_poly.pdbx_strand_id
1 'polypeptide(L)'
;MRYWILLAQLNPIPVAIGLGLFLLLVALLILQRRRARGIRRVRSAKPESRTEKPASEAVSTVKPAEVKPDAVSTAAASGAAAVVMAAGTAAIKESKSEASTSKVAAADGVRRERVTLVAEQAKKILAGDEYDRSIIGAPDRETRQLVGAELLTGLVGRDAVRRERAREAFMKHGYFDDATRDLRVAESANERAAAARRLSFVHDREATPHLIGALHDASPDVRRAAVEAIMDLRDPSAIGPLNNLMQTENDRKVPRTLIKHAIDACATSAAESTPPGVSSFVPAAAPEPSLPVEHEREVIEL
;
A
#
# COMPACT_ATOMS: atom_id res chain seq x y z
N MET A 1 -13.62 -54.15 14.63
CA MET A 1 -14.92 -53.74 15.21
C MET A 1 -14.80 -52.69 16.33
N ARG A 2 -14.11 -51.54 16.16
CA ARG A 2 -14.03 -50.50 17.23
C ARG A 2 -14.13 -49.02 16.80
N TYR A 3 -14.10 -48.68 15.51
CA TYR A 3 -14.20 -47.28 15.06
C TYR A 3 -15.63 -46.70 15.07
N TRP A 4 -16.67 -47.54 15.06
CA TRP A 4 -18.07 -47.09 15.00
C TRP A 4 -18.54 -46.32 16.24
N ILE A 5 -17.92 -46.56 17.41
CA ILE A 5 -18.28 -45.91 18.68
C ILE A 5 -17.85 -44.43 18.70
N LEU A 6 -16.83 -44.05 17.91
CA LEU A 6 -16.39 -42.65 17.81
C LEU A 6 -17.33 -41.78 16.96
N LEU A 7 -18.08 -42.35 16.01
CA LEU A 7 -19.09 -41.59 15.26
C LEU A 7 -20.30 -41.23 16.14
N ALA A 8 -20.65 -42.06 17.11
CA ALA A 8 -21.81 -41.86 18.00
C ALA A 8 -21.63 -40.73 19.04
N GLN A 9 -20.42 -40.18 19.18
CA GLN A 9 -20.11 -39.06 20.07
C GLN A 9 -20.08 -37.70 19.35
N LEU A 10 -20.22 -37.68 18.02
CA LEU A 10 -20.16 -36.43 17.26
C LEU A 10 -21.52 -35.70 17.35
N ASN A 11 -21.57 -34.65 18.18
CA ASN A 11 -22.77 -33.82 18.35
C ASN A 11 -23.37 -33.45 16.97
N PRO A 12 -24.68 -33.67 16.73
CA PRO A 12 -25.27 -33.45 15.40
C PRO A 12 -25.28 -31.97 15.00
N ILE A 13 -25.24 -31.06 15.98
CA ILE A 13 -25.27 -29.61 15.80
C ILE A 13 -24.06 -29.08 15.00
N PRO A 14 -22.79 -29.26 15.40
CA PRO A 14 -21.63 -28.83 14.60
C PRO A 14 -21.55 -29.52 13.23
N VAL A 15 -22.03 -30.75 13.08
CA VAL A 15 -22.09 -31.44 11.77
C VAL A 15 -23.12 -30.77 10.85
N ALA A 16 -24.31 -30.45 11.36
CA ALA A 16 -25.35 -29.73 10.62
C ALA A 16 -24.91 -28.29 10.27
N ILE A 17 -24.21 -27.60 11.17
CA ILE A 17 -23.61 -26.29 10.92
C ILE A 17 -22.55 -26.38 9.81
N GLY A 18 -21.65 -27.38 9.86
CA GLY A 18 -20.65 -27.63 8.83
C GLY A 18 -21.27 -27.90 7.45
N LEU A 19 -22.31 -28.75 7.40
CA LEU A 19 -23.06 -29.03 6.18
C LEU A 19 -23.76 -27.77 5.63
N GLY A 20 -24.39 -26.97 6.51
CA GLY A 20 -25.05 -25.72 6.14
C GLY A 20 -24.08 -24.68 5.57
N LEU A 21 -22.91 -24.49 6.20
CA LEU A 21 -21.85 -23.61 5.70
C LEU A 21 -21.29 -24.09 4.36
N PHE A 22 -21.11 -25.41 4.18
CA PHE A 22 -20.67 -25.99 2.91
C PHE A 22 -21.69 -25.76 1.78
N LEU A 23 -22.98 -26.02 2.03
CA LEU A 23 -24.05 -25.77 1.07
C LEU A 23 -24.19 -24.27 0.73
N LEU A 24 -24.01 -23.38 1.71
CA LEU A 24 -24.00 -21.93 1.51
C LEU A 24 -22.82 -21.47 0.65
N LEU A 25 -21.61 -22.02 0.85
CA LEU A 25 -20.46 -21.77 -0.01
C LEU A 25 -20.70 -22.27 -1.45
N VAL A 26 -21.28 -23.46 -1.64
CA VAL A 26 -21.65 -23.98 -2.97
C VAL A 26 -22.69 -23.08 -3.64
N ALA A 27 -23.72 -22.62 -2.92
CA ALA A 27 -24.72 -21.70 -3.42
C ALA A 27 -24.12 -20.34 -3.84
N LEU A 28 -23.21 -19.77 -3.04
CA LEU A 28 -22.47 -18.55 -3.38
C LEU A 28 -21.60 -18.73 -4.63
N LEU A 29 -20.91 -19.87 -4.77
CA LEU A 29 -20.08 -20.20 -5.93
C LEU A 29 -20.94 -20.33 -7.21
N ILE A 30 -22.13 -20.94 -7.11
CA ILE A 30 -23.12 -21.00 -8.20
C ILE A 30 -23.64 -19.59 -8.56
N LEU A 31 -23.91 -18.73 -7.57
CA LEU A 31 -24.34 -17.35 -7.79
C LEU A 31 -23.25 -16.49 -8.45
N GLN A 32 -21.99 -16.64 -8.02
CA GLN A 32 -20.83 -16.00 -8.66
C GLN A 32 -20.67 -16.47 -10.12
N ARG A 33 -20.75 -17.79 -10.37
CA ARG A 33 -20.73 -18.35 -11.74
C ARG A 33 -21.92 -17.88 -12.59
N ARG A 34 -23.11 -17.66 -12.01
CA ARG A 34 -24.26 -17.05 -12.70
C ARG A 34 -24.01 -15.58 -13.04
N ARG A 35 -23.50 -14.76 -12.11
CA ARG A 35 -23.13 -13.35 -12.38
C ARG A 35 -22.08 -13.25 -13.49
N ALA A 36 -21.02 -14.05 -13.45
CA ALA A 36 -19.99 -14.10 -14.48
C ALA A 36 -20.51 -14.51 -15.87
N ARG A 37 -21.55 -15.37 -15.94
CA ARG A 37 -22.20 -15.75 -17.20
C ARG A 37 -23.20 -14.71 -17.71
N GLY A 38 -23.88 -13.98 -16.83
CA GLY A 38 -24.83 -12.91 -17.20
C GLY A 38 -24.18 -11.80 -18.03
N ILE A 39 -23.00 -11.34 -17.60
CA ILE A 39 -22.25 -10.26 -18.27
C ILE A 39 -21.85 -10.62 -19.71
N ARG A 40 -21.66 -11.92 -20.03
CA ARG A 40 -21.34 -12.37 -21.40
C ARG A 40 -22.53 -12.35 -22.37
N ARG A 41 -23.79 -12.35 -21.91
CA ARG A 41 -24.97 -12.42 -22.81
C ARG A 41 -25.47 -11.07 -23.33
N VAL A 42 -25.02 -9.96 -22.76
CA VAL A 42 -25.46 -8.60 -23.16
C VAL A 42 -24.66 -8.06 -24.37
N ARG A 43 -23.53 -8.70 -24.72
CA ARG A 43 -22.59 -8.18 -25.75
C ARG A 43 -22.64 -8.92 -27.09
N SER A 44 -23.75 -9.58 -27.40
CA SER A 44 -23.95 -10.32 -28.66
C SER A 44 -25.38 -10.17 -29.21
N ALA A 45 -25.79 -8.94 -29.47
CA ALA A 45 -26.97 -8.60 -30.27
C ALA A 45 -26.59 -7.48 -31.27
N LYS A 46 -26.54 -7.83 -32.56
CA LYS A 46 -26.26 -6.92 -33.67
C LYS A 46 -27.60 -6.32 -34.14
N PRO A 47 -27.71 -5.01 -34.35
CA PRO A 47 -28.95 -4.40 -34.84
C PRO A 47 -29.09 -4.57 -36.36
N GLU A 48 -30.27 -4.98 -36.82
CA GLU A 48 -30.71 -4.92 -38.22
C GLU A 48 -32.08 -4.21 -38.32
N SER A 49 -32.40 -3.67 -39.48
CA SER A 49 -33.23 -2.46 -39.59
C SER A 49 -34.68 -2.67 -40.08
N ARG A 50 -35.61 -2.45 -39.15
CA ARG A 50 -36.86 -1.66 -39.27
C ARG A 50 -37.76 -1.81 -40.52
N THR A 51 -38.96 -2.33 -40.29
CA THR A 51 -40.25 -1.97 -40.94
C THR A 51 -41.41 -2.18 -39.95
N GLU A 52 -42.57 -1.53 -40.07
CA GLU A 52 -42.72 -0.10 -39.69
C GLU A 52 -44.04 0.14 -38.92
N LYS A 53 -45.22 -0.11 -39.54
CA LYS A 53 -46.53 0.42 -39.10
C LYS A 53 -47.74 -0.29 -39.79
N PRO A 54 -49.01 -0.06 -39.39
CA PRO A 54 -49.56 0.43 -38.10
C PRO A 54 -50.83 -0.35 -37.61
N ALA A 55 -51.42 0.11 -36.49
CA ALA A 55 -52.88 0.22 -36.18
C ALA A 55 -53.43 -0.51 -34.93
N SER A 56 -54.30 0.20 -34.18
CA SER A 56 -55.16 -0.20 -33.04
C SER A 56 -54.49 -0.87 -31.80
N GLU A 57 -55.06 -0.83 -30.58
CA GLU A 57 -56.32 -0.22 -30.10
C GLU A 57 -56.16 0.38 -28.67
N ALA A 58 -57.27 0.72 -27.99
CA ALA A 58 -57.32 1.31 -26.64
C ALA A 58 -56.88 0.30 -25.52
N VAL A 59 -56.64 0.67 -24.25
CA VAL A 59 -57.57 1.30 -23.27
C VAL A 59 -56.82 1.99 -22.09
N SER A 60 -57.47 3.03 -21.54
CA SER A 60 -57.38 3.65 -20.20
C SER A 60 -56.45 3.03 -19.13
N THR A 61 -55.78 3.82 -18.30
CA THR A 61 -56.45 4.50 -17.17
C THR A 61 -55.70 5.73 -16.61
N VAL A 62 -56.44 6.56 -15.87
CA VAL A 62 -56.05 7.89 -15.36
C VAL A 62 -55.96 7.88 -13.83
N LYS A 63 -54.95 8.53 -13.24
CA LYS A 63 -55.10 9.61 -12.21
C LYS A 63 -53.75 10.13 -11.68
N PRO A 64 -53.43 11.43 -11.84
CA PRO A 64 -52.33 12.10 -11.14
C PRO A 64 -52.80 13.05 -10.03
N ALA A 65 -51.82 13.50 -9.22
CA ALA A 65 -51.79 14.70 -8.38
C ALA A 65 -52.77 14.87 -7.20
N GLU A 66 -52.22 15.25 -6.05
CA GLU A 66 -52.79 16.30 -5.20
C GLU A 66 -51.63 17.11 -4.57
N VAL A 67 -51.81 18.43 -4.43
CA VAL A 67 -50.82 19.39 -3.90
C VAL A 67 -51.57 20.46 -3.13
N LYS A 68 -51.07 20.88 -1.96
CA LYS A 68 -51.29 22.24 -1.47
C LYS A 68 -50.01 22.83 -0.84
N PRO A 69 -49.81 24.15 -0.91
CA PRO A 69 -48.60 24.84 -0.46
C PRO A 69 -48.81 25.60 0.86
N ASP A 70 -47.73 26.22 1.35
CA ASP A 70 -47.79 27.47 2.10
C ASP A 70 -46.71 28.45 1.58
N ALA A 71 -46.87 29.74 1.90
CA ALA A 71 -46.07 30.86 1.38
C ALA A 71 -44.91 31.25 2.35
N VAL A 72 -44.08 32.30 2.19
CA VAL A 72 -44.33 33.71 1.83
C VAL A 72 -43.08 34.39 1.20
N SER A 73 -43.35 35.38 0.32
CA SER A 73 -42.52 36.53 -0.15
C SER A 73 -41.31 36.92 0.73
N THR A 74 -40.15 37.39 0.23
CA THR A 74 -39.84 38.57 -0.62
C THR A 74 -38.41 38.43 -1.23
N ALA A 75 -37.91 39.12 -2.28
CA ALA A 75 -38.37 40.05 -3.35
C ALA A 75 -37.23 40.02 -4.44
N ALA A 76 -36.96 40.91 -5.40
CA ALA A 76 -37.43 42.25 -5.80
C ALA A 76 -37.30 42.43 -7.35
N ALA A 77 -37.11 43.64 -7.91
CA ALA A 77 -37.23 43.86 -9.37
C ALA A 77 -36.40 45.02 -10.00
N SER A 78 -36.43 45.05 -11.35
CA SER A 78 -35.80 45.99 -12.32
C SER A 78 -34.29 45.85 -12.53
N GLY A 79 -33.71 46.00 -13.74
CA GLY A 79 -34.26 46.18 -15.11
C GLY A 79 -33.12 46.05 -16.16
N ALA A 80 -33.31 46.03 -17.49
CA ALA A 80 -34.52 46.19 -18.31
C ALA A 80 -34.38 45.47 -19.68
N ALA A 81 -35.45 45.51 -20.49
CA ALA A 81 -35.71 44.70 -21.68
C ALA A 81 -34.84 44.92 -22.94
N ALA A 82 -34.79 43.90 -23.80
CA ALA A 82 -35.00 44.03 -25.26
C ALA A 82 -35.48 42.68 -25.87
N VAL A 83 -36.27 42.73 -26.95
CA VAL A 83 -36.90 41.55 -27.60
C VAL A 83 -36.33 41.32 -28.99
N VAL A 84 -35.98 40.07 -29.33
CA VAL A 84 -36.04 39.54 -30.71
C VAL A 84 -36.54 38.08 -30.66
N MET A 85 -37.47 37.73 -31.53
CA MET A 85 -37.93 36.35 -31.80
C MET A 85 -37.46 35.93 -33.19
N ALA A 86 -36.99 34.68 -33.37
CA ALA A 86 -37.37 33.77 -34.47
C ALA A 86 -36.47 32.52 -34.60
N ALA A 87 -37.11 31.41 -34.98
CA ALA A 87 -36.67 30.27 -35.80
C ALA A 87 -35.16 29.90 -35.92
N GLY A 88 -34.84 28.62 -35.65
CA GLY A 88 -33.52 28.06 -36.00
C GLY A 88 -33.18 26.68 -35.47
N THR A 89 -34.03 25.65 -35.68
CA THR A 89 -33.74 24.26 -35.22
C THR A 89 -32.66 23.60 -36.10
N ALA A 90 -31.41 24.03 -35.96
CA ALA A 90 -30.26 23.43 -36.63
C ALA A 90 -29.85 22.12 -35.94
N ALA A 91 -29.81 21.02 -36.69
CA ALA A 91 -29.54 19.69 -36.14
C ALA A 91 -28.09 19.55 -35.65
N ILE A 92 -27.91 19.38 -34.34
CA ILE A 92 -26.62 18.95 -33.77
C ILE A 92 -26.41 17.48 -34.16
N LYS A 93 -25.59 17.27 -35.20
CA LYS A 93 -25.23 15.95 -35.71
C LYS A 93 -24.40 15.18 -34.68
N GLU A 94 -24.93 14.08 -34.15
CA GLU A 94 -24.21 13.22 -33.21
C GLU A 94 -23.04 12.48 -33.89
N SER A 95 -21.86 13.11 -33.94
CA SER A 95 -20.63 12.50 -34.44
C SER A 95 -19.50 12.58 -33.40
N LYS A 96 -19.72 11.99 -32.22
CA LYS A 96 -18.75 11.99 -31.09
C LYS A 96 -18.63 10.67 -30.30
N SER A 97 -19.18 9.57 -30.82
CA SER A 97 -19.19 8.25 -30.13
C SER A 97 -18.01 7.33 -30.50
N GLU A 98 -17.47 7.46 -31.72
CA GLU A 98 -16.48 6.51 -32.26
C GLU A 98 -15.03 6.99 -32.10
N ALA A 99 -14.77 8.29 -32.28
CA ALA A 99 -13.44 8.86 -32.07
C ALA A 99 -12.98 8.79 -30.59
N SER A 100 -13.93 8.86 -29.66
CA SER A 100 -13.72 8.76 -28.21
C SER A 100 -13.39 7.32 -27.78
N THR A 101 -14.12 6.33 -28.28
CA THR A 101 -13.84 4.91 -28.02
C THR A 101 -12.54 4.44 -28.68
N SER A 102 -12.24 4.90 -29.90
CA SER A 102 -10.95 4.68 -30.58
C SER A 102 -9.76 5.22 -29.76
N LYS A 103 -9.81 6.49 -29.33
CA LYS A 103 -8.71 7.14 -28.60
C LYS A 103 -8.44 6.50 -27.23
N VAL A 104 -9.48 6.04 -26.53
CA VAL A 104 -9.33 5.30 -25.27
C VAL A 104 -8.71 3.92 -25.51
N ALA A 105 -9.18 3.17 -26.52
CA ALA A 105 -8.61 1.86 -26.85
C ALA A 105 -7.12 1.93 -27.23
N ALA A 106 -6.72 2.98 -27.96
CA ALA A 106 -5.32 3.24 -28.31
C ALA A 106 -4.47 3.60 -27.07
N ALA A 107 -4.96 4.50 -26.20
CA ALA A 107 -4.27 4.88 -24.96
C ALA A 107 -4.10 3.69 -24.00
N ASP A 108 -5.09 2.80 -23.93
CA ASP A 108 -4.96 1.54 -23.19
C ASP A 108 -3.97 0.56 -23.85
N GLY A 109 -3.79 0.62 -25.17
CA GLY A 109 -2.76 -0.12 -25.89
C GLY A 109 -1.37 0.27 -25.40
N VAL A 110 -1.03 1.56 -25.50
CA VAL A 110 0.25 2.13 -25.04
C VAL A 110 0.49 1.85 -23.55
N ARG A 111 -0.55 1.92 -22.71
CA ARG A 111 -0.39 1.61 -21.27
C ARG A 111 -0.06 0.14 -21.02
N ARG A 112 -0.67 -0.81 -21.76
CA ARG A 112 -0.33 -2.24 -21.66
C ARG A 112 1.10 -2.50 -22.13
N GLU A 113 1.49 -1.89 -23.25
CA GLU A 113 2.84 -2.01 -23.81
C GLU A 113 3.91 -1.52 -22.81
N ARG A 114 3.71 -0.33 -22.20
CA ARG A 114 4.60 0.18 -21.15
C ARG A 114 4.71 -0.75 -19.94
N VAL A 115 3.58 -1.35 -19.50
CA VAL A 115 3.59 -2.35 -18.41
C VAL A 115 4.39 -3.60 -18.80
N THR A 116 4.22 -4.13 -20.02
CA THR A 116 4.98 -5.31 -20.48
C THR A 116 6.47 -5.02 -20.65
N LEU A 117 6.85 -3.83 -21.11
CA LEU A 117 8.26 -3.40 -21.21
C LEU A 117 8.89 -3.29 -19.82
N VAL A 118 8.20 -2.65 -18.87
CA VAL A 118 8.66 -2.56 -17.47
C VAL A 118 8.85 -3.96 -16.86
N ALA A 119 7.88 -4.86 -17.02
CA ALA A 119 7.94 -6.21 -16.47
C ALA A 119 9.12 -7.03 -17.03
N GLU A 120 9.40 -6.95 -18.33
CA GLU A 120 10.54 -7.66 -18.93
C GLU A 120 11.90 -7.05 -18.54
N GLN A 121 12.02 -5.72 -18.40
CA GLN A 121 13.26 -5.10 -17.89
C GLN A 121 13.48 -5.38 -16.39
N ALA A 122 12.42 -5.40 -15.57
CA ALA A 122 12.50 -5.79 -14.17
C ALA A 122 12.88 -7.27 -14.02
N LYS A 123 12.30 -8.15 -14.84
CA LYS A 123 12.66 -9.58 -14.91
C LYS A 123 14.13 -9.79 -15.26
N LYS A 124 14.72 -9.00 -16.17
CA LYS A 124 16.16 -9.00 -16.47
C LYS A 124 17.04 -8.64 -15.27
N ILE A 125 16.72 -7.57 -14.54
CA ILE A 125 17.40 -7.22 -13.27
C ILE A 125 17.43 -8.41 -12.32
N LEU A 126 16.28 -9.06 -12.16
CA LEU A 126 16.09 -10.16 -11.21
C LEU A 126 16.84 -11.43 -11.67
N ALA A 127 16.92 -11.68 -12.97
CA ALA A 127 17.75 -12.72 -13.59
C ALA A 127 19.27 -12.40 -13.54
N GLY A 128 19.64 -11.13 -13.44
CA GLY A 128 21.03 -10.64 -13.47
C GLY A 128 21.53 -10.25 -14.86
N ASP A 129 20.62 -10.13 -15.83
CA ASP A 129 20.92 -9.78 -17.22
C ASP A 129 21.08 -8.27 -17.44
N GLU A 130 21.63 -7.87 -18.59
CA GLU A 130 21.62 -6.47 -19.01
C GLU A 130 20.19 -5.96 -19.28
N TYR A 131 19.89 -4.81 -18.68
CA TYR A 131 18.57 -4.15 -18.70
C TYR A 131 18.69 -2.68 -19.07
N ASP A 132 17.59 -2.13 -19.61
CA ASP A 132 17.52 -0.72 -19.97
C ASP A 132 17.35 0.18 -18.73
N ARG A 133 18.42 0.91 -18.40
CA ARG A 133 18.45 1.86 -17.28
C ARG A 133 17.56 3.08 -17.50
N SER A 134 17.18 3.42 -18.74
CA SER A 134 16.27 4.55 -19.01
C SER A 134 14.82 4.22 -18.67
N ILE A 135 14.41 2.96 -18.87
CA ILE A 135 13.07 2.45 -18.50
C ILE A 135 12.99 2.23 -16.98
N ILE A 136 14.04 1.67 -16.38
CA ILE A 136 14.07 1.36 -14.95
C ILE A 136 14.35 2.60 -14.10
N GLY A 137 15.16 3.54 -14.58
CA GLY A 137 15.43 4.83 -13.96
C GLY A 137 14.50 5.95 -14.44
N ALA A 138 13.38 5.63 -15.10
CA ALA A 138 12.48 6.60 -15.71
C ALA A 138 12.04 7.71 -14.73
N PRO A 139 11.85 8.96 -15.19
CA PRO A 139 11.49 10.07 -14.32
C PRO A 139 9.97 10.19 -14.03
N ASP A 140 9.11 9.52 -14.79
CA ASP A 140 7.66 9.69 -14.66
C ASP A 140 7.05 8.83 -13.53
N ARG A 141 6.16 9.44 -12.71
CA ARG A 141 5.60 8.79 -11.51
C ARG A 141 4.88 7.47 -11.83
N GLU A 142 4.23 7.35 -12.98
CA GLU A 142 3.50 6.14 -13.36
C GLU A 142 4.45 4.97 -13.65
N THR A 143 5.48 5.16 -14.47
CA THR A 143 6.48 4.12 -14.75
C THR A 143 7.26 3.77 -13.49
N ARG A 144 7.63 4.76 -12.67
CA ARG A 144 8.29 4.52 -11.37
C ARG A 144 7.43 3.69 -10.42
N GLN A 145 6.13 3.92 -10.36
CA GLN A 145 5.21 3.09 -9.57
C GLN A 145 5.11 1.65 -10.10
N LEU A 146 5.14 1.45 -11.42
CA LEU A 146 5.16 0.12 -12.03
C LEU A 146 6.48 -0.62 -11.77
N VAL A 147 7.63 0.01 -12.02
CA VAL A 147 8.97 -0.57 -11.78
C VAL A 147 9.15 -0.88 -10.29
N GLY A 148 8.77 0.05 -9.41
CA GLY A 148 8.81 -0.15 -7.97
C GLY A 148 7.94 -1.35 -7.52
N ALA A 149 6.75 -1.53 -8.09
CA ALA A 149 5.90 -2.69 -7.82
C ALA A 149 6.57 -4.01 -8.27
N GLU A 150 7.16 -4.06 -9.45
CA GLU A 150 7.86 -5.25 -9.95
C GLU A 150 9.11 -5.59 -9.11
N LEU A 151 9.92 -4.59 -8.74
CA LEU A 151 11.09 -4.78 -7.86
C LEU A 151 10.69 -5.28 -6.46
N LEU A 152 9.55 -4.82 -5.91
CA LEU A 152 9.01 -5.34 -4.65
C LEU A 152 8.63 -6.83 -4.74
N THR A 153 8.22 -7.35 -5.91
CA THR A 153 8.03 -8.81 -6.09
C THR A 153 9.35 -9.58 -6.00
N GLY A 154 10.47 -8.94 -6.38
CA GLY A 154 11.82 -9.46 -6.20
C GLY A 154 12.23 -9.50 -4.73
N LEU A 155 12.03 -8.39 -4.00
CA LEU A 155 12.35 -8.25 -2.58
C LEU A 155 11.57 -9.21 -1.67
N VAL A 156 10.31 -9.52 -1.98
CA VAL A 156 9.48 -10.47 -1.22
C VAL A 156 9.74 -11.94 -1.65
N GLY A 157 10.57 -12.17 -2.67
CA GLY A 157 10.90 -13.50 -3.19
C GLY A 157 11.71 -14.36 -2.20
N ARG A 158 11.55 -15.69 -2.27
CA ARG A 158 12.34 -16.63 -1.42
C ARG A 158 13.80 -16.77 -1.86
N ASP A 159 14.09 -16.55 -3.13
CA ASP A 159 15.45 -16.55 -3.70
C ASP A 159 16.25 -15.34 -3.19
N ALA A 160 17.35 -15.62 -2.48
CA ALA A 160 18.21 -14.59 -1.90
C ALA A 160 18.99 -13.78 -2.94
N VAL A 161 19.41 -14.40 -4.04
CA VAL A 161 20.15 -13.72 -5.13
C VAL A 161 19.20 -12.78 -5.86
N ARG A 162 17.96 -13.23 -6.12
CA ARG A 162 16.91 -12.37 -6.68
C ARG A 162 16.53 -11.21 -5.74
N ARG A 163 16.44 -11.44 -4.43
CA ARG A 163 16.21 -10.35 -3.45
C ARG A 163 17.32 -9.30 -3.51
N GLU A 164 18.59 -9.70 -3.45
CA GLU A 164 19.68 -8.73 -3.40
C GLU A 164 19.80 -7.91 -4.69
N ARG A 165 19.57 -8.53 -5.86
CA ARG A 165 19.47 -7.80 -7.15
C ARG A 165 18.31 -6.81 -7.17
N ALA A 166 17.16 -7.18 -6.59
CA ALA A 166 16.03 -6.27 -6.44
C ALA A 166 16.39 -5.09 -5.51
N ARG A 167 17.10 -5.36 -4.42
CA ARG A 167 17.58 -4.38 -3.43
C ARG A 167 18.56 -3.40 -4.05
N GLU A 168 19.59 -3.89 -4.74
CA GLU A 168 20.57 -3.07 -5.45
C GLU A 168 19.86 -2.14 -6.45
N ALA A 169 18.95 -2.66 -7.29
CA ALA A 169 18.21 -1.85 -8.24
C ALA A 169 17.27 -0.82 -7.57
N PHE A 170 16.64 -1.18 -6.45
CA PHE A 170 15.76 -0.27 -5.70
C PHE A 170 16.53 0.93 -5.14
N MET A 171 17.72 0.70 -4.56
CA MET A 171 18.60 1.76 -4.08
C MET A 171 19.17 2.58 -5.25
N LYS A 172 19.79 1.90 -6.23
CA LYS A 172 20.55 2.49 -7.35
C LYS A 172 19.74 3.41 -8.27
N HIS A 173 18.44 3.18 -8.39
CA HIS A 173 17.54 3.99 -9.23
C HIS A 173 16.66 4.96 -8.42
N GLY A 174 16.95 5.18 -7.14
CA GLY A 174 16.28 6.17 -6.28
C GLY A 174 14.86 5.79 -5.82
N TYR A 175 14.49 4.51 -5.87
CA TYR A 175 13.19 4.06 -5.37
C TYR A 175 13.09 4.12 -3.84
N PHE A 176 14.25 4.08 -3.16
CA PHE A 176 14.37 4.40 -1.75
C PHE A 176 14.00 5.86 -1.46
N ASP A 177 14.57 6.82 -2.20
CA ASP A 177 14.25 8.25 -2.06
C ASP A 177 12.78 8.56 -2.35
N ASP A 178 12.17 7.89 -3.32
CA ASP A 178 10.73 8.03 -3.57
C ASP A 178 9.88 7.42 -2.44
N ALA A 179 10.36 6.38 -1.75
CA ALA A 179 9.70 5.82 -0.58
C ALA A 179 9.86 6.71 0.67
N THR A 180 11.04 7.27 0.94
CA THR A 180 11.21 8.24 2.04
C THR A 180 10.48 9.56 1.76
N ARG A 181 10.39 9.98 0.49
CA ARG A 181 9.58 11.13 0.04
C ARG A 181 8.08 10.87 0.20
N ASP A 182 7.52 9.82 -0.42
CA ASP A 182 6.09 9.49 -0.31
C ASP A 182 5.68 9.34 1.17
N LEU A 183 6.50 8.69 2.01
CA LEU A 183 6.25 8.54 3.44
C LEU A 183 6.07 9.87 4.18
N ARG A 184 6.73 10.95 3.72
CA ARG A 184 6.66 12.27 4.34
C ARG A 184 5.61 13.19 3.71
N VAL A 185 5.36 13.10 2.40
CA VAL A 185 4.60 14.14 1.66
C VAL A 185 3.37 13.64 0.92
N ALA A 186 3.11 12.34 0.82
CA ALA A 186 1.91 11.85 0.12
C ALA A 186 0.64 12.24 0.89
N GLU A 187 -0.32 12.86 0.20
CA GLU A 187 -1.58 13.37 0.77
C GLU A 187 -2.35 12.24 1.47
N SER A 188 -2.47 11.10 0.78
CA SER A 188 -3.16 9.90 1.25
C SER A 188 -2.34 9.17 2.31
N ALA A 189 -2.93 9.00 3.50
CA ALA A 189 -2.35 8.16 4.55
C ALA A 189 -2.12 6.71 4.09
N ASN A 190 -2.88 6.21 3.11
CA ASN A 190 -2.66 4.90 2.51
C ASN A 190 -1.37 4.85 1.67
N GLU A 191 -1.00 5.95 0.99
CA GLU A 191 0.27 6.05 0.25
C GLU A 191 1.45 6.16 1.22
N ARG A 192 1.34 6.96 2.29
CA ARG A 192 2.37 7.03 3.35
C ARG A 192 2.57 5.67 4.04
N ALA A 193 1.48 5.00 4.43
CA ALA A 193 1.54 3.66 5.02
C ALA A 193 2.01 2.58 4.03
N ALA A 194 1.81 2.76 2.72
CA ALA A 194 2.42 1.89 1.72
C ALA A 194 3.93 2.15 1.62
N ALA A 195 4.37 3.41 1.63
CA ALA A 195 5.77 3.80 1.56
C ALA A 195 6.60 3.28 2.75
N ALA A 196 6.07 3.35 3.99
CA ALA A 196 6.70 2.72 5.17
C ALA A 196 6.96 1.22 4.96
N ARG A 197 6.00 0.49 4.39
CA ARG A 197 6.15 -0.93 4.08
C ARG A 197 7.12 -1.19 2.91
N ARG A 198 7.19 -0.31 1.91
CA ARG A 198 8.23 -0.39 0.86
C ARG A 198 9.63 -0.34 1.47
N LEU A 199 9.86 0.55 2.44
CA LEU A 199 11.15 0.66 3.14
C LEU A 199 11.50 -0.62 3.93
N SER A 200 10.52 -1.24 4.62
CA SER A 200 10.74 -2.54 5.29
C SER A 200 11.26 -3.62 4.32
N PHE A 201 10.66 -3.73 3.13
CA PHE A 201 11.04 -4.76 2.15
C PHE A 201 12.45 -4.59 1.57
N VAL A 202 13.07 -3.39 1.67
CA VAL A 202 14.50 -3.20 1.33
C VAL A 202 15.39 -3.84 2.40
N HIS A 203 14.91 -3.95 3.64
CA HIS A 203 15.61 -4.51 4.78
C HIS A 203 16.95 -3.80 5.13
N ASP A 204 17.00 -2.48 4.88
CA ASP A 204 18.18 -1.64 5.15
C ASP A 204 17.89 -0.63 6.27
N ARG A 205 18.87 -0.44 7.17
CA ARG A 205 18.76 0.44 8.35
C ARG A 205 18.84 1.93 8.01
N GLU A 206 19.22 2.28 6.79
CA GLU A 206 19.06 3.65 6.27
C GLU A 206 17.59 4.13 6.38
N ALA A 207 16.60 3.22 6.36
CA ALA A 207 15.20 3.55 6.53
C ALA A 207 14.80 3.93 7.97
N THR A 208 15.55 3.50 9.00
CA THR A 208 15.20 3.67 10.42
C THR A 208 14.84 5.11 10.81
N PRO A 209 15.65 6.16 10.52
CA PRO A 209 15.30 7.54 10.87
C PRO A 209 14.00 8.04 10.20
N HIS A 210 13.72 7.61 8.97
CA HIS A 210 12.49 7.97 8.26
C HIS A 210 11.25 7.32 8.90
N LEU A 211 11.38 6.05 9.32
CA LEU A 211 10.31 5.33 10.01
C LEU A 211 10.08 5.87 11.44
N ILE A 212 11.13 6.27 12.16
CA ILE A 212 11.04 6.98 13.45
C ILE A 212 10.23 8.28 13.30
N GLY A 213 10.46 9.05 12.22
CA GLY A 213 9.63 10.21 11.89
C GLY A 213 8.15 9.83 11.70
N ALA A 214 7.88 8.75 10.97
CA ALA A 214 6.52 8.26 10.70
C ALA A 214 5.78 7.70 11.95
N LEU A 215 6.47 7.42 13.07
CA LEU A 215 5.82 7.15 14.35
C LEU A 215 5.02 8.35 14.89
N HIS A 216 5.21 9.54 14.32
CA HIS A 216 4.53 10.77 14.71
C HIS A 216 3.45 11.20 13.70
N ASP A 217 3.12 10.37 12.71
CA ASP A 217 2.07 10.68 11.72
C ASP A 217 0.69 10.78 12.37
N ALA A 218 -0.13 11.73 11.93
CA ALA A 218 -1.51 11.90 12.40
C ALA A 218 -2.37 10.63 12.17
N SER A 219 -2.11 9.87 11.11
CA SER A 219 -2.81 8.64 10.81
C SER A 219 -2.26 7.44 11.60
N PRO A 220 -3.12 6.74 12.38
CA PRO A 220 -2.72 5.50 13.07
C PRO A 220 -2.37 4.36 12.11
N ASP A 221 -2.83 4.38 10.86
CA ASP A 221 -2.45 3.37 9.85
C ASP A 221 -1.00 3.55 9.39
N VAL A 222 -0.50 4.79 9.36
CA VAL A 222 0.91 5.12 9.06
C VAL A 222 1.78 4.77 10.26
N ARG A 223 1.40 5.17 11.47
CA ARG A 223 2.12 4.80 12.70
C ARG A 223 2.22 3.27 12.86
N ARG A 224 1.13 2.53 12.62
CA ARG A 224 1.14 1.06 12.59
C ARG A 224 2.15 0.51 11.58
N ALA A 225 2.11 0.99 10.33
CA ALA A 225 3.01 0.54 9.28
C ALA A 225 4.49 0.88 9.57
N ALA A 226 4.76 1.97 10.28
CA ALA A 226 6.10 2.33 10.73
C ALA A 226 6.60 1.45 11.88
N VAL A 227 5.75 1.10 12.87
CA VAL A 227 6.11 0.12 13.91
C VAL A 227 6.34 -1.27 13.33
N GLU A 228 5.50 -1.71 12.38
CA GLU A 228 5.69 -2.96 11.63
C GLU A 228 7.04 -2.95 10.90
N ALA A 229 7.35 -1.90 10.15
CA ALA A 229 8.62 -1.79 9.43
C ALA A 229 9.86 -1.74 10.35
N ILE A 230 9.79 -1.05 11.50
CA ILE A 230 10.90 -1.02 12.47
C ILE A 230 11.12 -2.40 13.10
N MET A 231 10.05 -3.14 13.40
CA MET A 231 10.12 -4.52 13.91
C MET A 231 10.78 -5.47 12.90
N ASP A 232 10.60 -5.23 11.59
CA ASP A 232 11.28 -5.97 10.53
C ASP A 232 12.77 -5.62 10.46
N LEU A 233 13.16 -4.33 10.50
CA LEU A 233 14.56 -3.86 10.43
C LEU A 233 15.40 -4.15 11.69
N ARG A 234 14.73 -4.32 12.84
CA ARG A 234 15.33 -4.63 14.16
C ARG A 234 16.46 -3.69 14.57
N ASP A 235 16.35 -2.41 14.23
CA ASP A 235 17.39 -1.42 14.52
C ASP A 235 17.35 -0.99 16.01
N PRO A 236 18.40 -1.24 16.81
CA PRO A 236 18.42 -0.87 18.22
C PRO A 236 18.21 0.64 18.48
N SER A 237 18.52 1.51 17.53
CA SER A 237 18.31 2.96 17.66
C SER A 237 16.82 3.35 17.79
N ALA A 238 15.91 2.50 17.29
CA ALA A 238 14.47 2.74 17.37
C ALA A 238 13.85 2.40 18.75
N ILE A 239 14.58 1.75 19.67
CA ILE A 239 14.08 1.36 20.99
C ILE A 239 13.61 2.56 21.81
N GLY A 240 14.33 3.69 21.78
CA GLY A 240 13.93 4.93 22.45
C GLY A 240 12.60 5.50 21.91
N PRO A 241 12.51 5.79 20.59
CA PRO A 241 11.27 6.22 19.94
C PRO A 241 10.08 5.28 20.16
N LEU A 242 10.25 3.97 20.09
CA LEU A 242 9.17 3.01 20.34
C LEU A 242 8.68 3.04 21.80
N ASN A 243 9.59 3.24 22.78
CA ASN A 243 9.19 3.41 24.18
C ASN A 243 8.41 4.72 24.42
N ASN A 244 8.72 5.80 23.70
CA ASN A 244 7.93 7.04 23.71
C ASN A 244 6.55 6.83 23.07
N LEU A 245 6.48 6.19 21.90
CA LEU A 245 5.21 5.83 21.27
C LEU A 245 4.35 4.94 22.19
N MET A 246 4.95 4.01 22.92
CA MET A 246 4.21 3.20 23.90
C MET A 246 3.61 4.04 25.04
N GLN A 247 4.13 5.22 25.37
CA GLN A 247 3.55 6.10 26.39
C GLN A 247 2.43 6.99 25.82
N THR A 248 2.54 7.40 24.55
CA THR A 248 1.65 8.39 23.91
C THR A 248 0.54 7.78 23.05
N GLU A 249 0.70 6.54 22.56
CA GLU A 249 -0.25 5.90 21.67
C GLU A 249 -1.49 5.36 22.40
N ASN A 250 -2.64 5.64 21.80
CA ASN A 250 -3.98 5.32 22.31
C ASN A 250 -4.92 4.75 21.23
N ASP A 251 -4.55 4.77 19.94
CA ASP A 251 -5.40 4.22 18.88
C ASP A 251 -5.37 2.68 18.86
N ARG A 252 -6.56 2.08 18.80
CA ARG A 252 -6.76 0.61 18.76
C ARG A 252 -6.01 -0.07 17.60
N LYS A 253 -5.74 0.63 16.50
CA LYS A 253 -4.97 0.12 15.35
C LYS A 253 -3.50 -0.10 15.67
N VAL A 254 -2.93 0.62 16.65
CA VAL A 254 -1.52 0.50 17.05
C VAL A 254 -1.48 -0.14 18.46
N PRO A 255 -1.79 -1.44 18.59
CA PRO A 255 -1.91 -2.07 19.89
C PRO A 255 -0.55 -2.10 20.61
N ARG A 256 -0.58 -1.90 21.93
CA ARG A 256 0.62 -1.86 22.79
C ARG A 256 1.48 -3.13 22.67
N THR A 257 0.88 -4.27 22.33
CA THR A 257 1.57 -5.54 22.04
C THR A 257 2.45 -5.47 20.78
N LEU A 258 2.01 -4.80 19.71
CA LEU A 258 2.80 -4.59 18.49
C LEU A 258 4.04 -3.72 18.79
N ILE A 259 3.85 -2.63 19.54
CA ILE A 259 4.96 -1.76 19.95
C ILE A 259 5.96 -2.54 20.83
N LYS A 260 5.47 -3.36 21.77
CA LYS A 260 6.33 -4.23 22.58
C LYS A 260 7.11 -5.23 21.72
N HIS A 261 6.47 -5.92 20.78
CA HIS A 261 7.16 -6.86 19.90
C HIS A 261 8.23 -6.17 19.04
N ALA A 262 7.99 -4.93 18.60
CA ALA A 262 9.00 -4.13 17.90
C ALA A 262 10.21 -3.81 18.80
N ILE A 263 9.98 -3.44 20.07
CA ILE A 263 11.04 -3.21 21.07
C ILE A 263 11.84 -4.51 21.32
N ASP A 264 11.14 -5.63 21.57
CA ASP A 264 11.75 -6.94 21.83
C ASP A 264 12.59 -7.41 20.61
N ALA A 265 12.12 -7.15 19.38
CA ALA A 265 12.83 -7.48 18.14
C ALA A 265 14.08 -6.62 17.90
N CYS A 266 14.03 -5.32 18.22
CA CYS A 266 15.21 -4.44 18.14
C CYS A 266 16.24 -4.78 19.24
N ALA A 267 15.79 -5.12 20.44
CA ALA A 267 16.66 -5.51 21.55
C ALA A 267 17.40 -6.84 21.30
N THR A 268 16.75 -7.82 20.68
CA THR A 268 17.39 -9.11 20.34
C THR A 268 18.48 -8.97 19.28
N SER A 269 18.31 -8.09 18.28
CA SER A 269 19.37 -7.84 17.28
C SER A 269 20.61 -7.16 17.87
N ALA A 270 20.46 -6.35 18.93
CA ALA A 270 21.62 -5.75 19.61
C ALA A 270 22.58 -6.83 20.16
N ALA A 271 22.03 -7.86 20.83
CA ALA A 271 22.83 -8.97 21.36
C ALA A 271 23.53 -9.77 20.24
N GLU A 272 22.83 -10.03 19.13
CA GLU A 272 23.34 -10.75 17.96
C GLU A 272 24.43 -9.97 17.20
N SER A 273 24.47 -8.64 17.34
CA SER A 273 25.50 -7.77 16.75
C SER A 273 26.79 -7.65 17.58
N THR A 274 26.86 -8.24 18.77
CA THR A 274 28.04 -8.16 19.64
C THR A 274 29.15 -9.10 19.15
N PRO A 275 30.35 -8.62 18.76
CA PRO A 275 31.44 -9.50 18.39
C PRO A 275 31.94 -10.27 19.64
N PRO A 276 32.17 -11.59 19.57
CA PRO A 276 32.71 -12.38 20.68
C PRO A 276 34.21 -12.11 20.86
N GLY A 277 34.57 -10.91 21.32
CA GLY A 277 35.96 -10.44 21.22
C GLY A 277 36.32 -9.11 21.90
N VAL A 278 35.57 -8.63 22.89
CA VAL A 278 36.05 -7.58 23.82
C VAL A 278 35.93 -8.05 25.26
N SER A 279 37.01 -8.71 25.71
CA SER A 279 37.22 -8.97 27.13
C SER A 279 37.28 -7.66 27.91
N SER A 280 36.84 -7.68 29.17
CA SER A 280 36.77 -6.49 30.02
C SER A 280 38.14 -5.83 30.18
N PHE A 281 38.32 -4.64 29.61
CA PHE A 281 39.40 -3.74 30.01
C PHE A 281 39.09 -3.23 31.43
N VAL A 282 39.54 -3.96 32.43
CA VAL A 282 39.62 -3.45 33.81
C VAL A 282 40.77 -2.46 33.84
N PRO A 283 40.54 -1.15 34.08
CA PRO A 283 41.63 -0.21 34.29
C PRO A 283 42.34 -0.60 35.60
N ALA A 284 43.58 -1.07 35.49
CA ALA A 284 44.39 -1.38 36.66
C ALA A 284 44.64 -0.09 37.46
N ALA A 285 44.03 0.01 38.64
CA ALA A 285 44.25 1.14 39.54
C ALA A 285 45.71 1.19 39.97
N ALA A 286 46.35 2.36 39.82
CA ALA A 286 47.72 2.56 40.26
C ALA A 286 47.80 2.58 41.79
N PRO A 287 48.74 1.83 42.41
CA PRO A 287 49.07 2.02 43.82
C PRO A 287 49.85 3.34 44.03
N GLU A 288 49.69 3.92 45.21
CA GLU A 288 50.20 5.24 45.58
C GLU A 288 51.73 5.32 45.81
N PRO A 289 52.34 6.53 45.80
CA PRO A 289 53.78 6.70 45.77
C PRO A 289 54.49 6.34 47.08
N SER A 290 55.64 5.67 46.97
CA SER A 290 56.57 5.43 48.07
C SER A 290 57.33 6.70 48.47
N LEU A 291 57.48 6.91 49.78
CA LEU A 291 58.19 8.03 50.40
C LEU A 291 59.70 8.03 50.07
N PRO A 292 60.39 9.20 50.17
CA PRO A 292 61.74 9.37 49.66
C PRO A 292 62.83 8.69 50.52
N VAL A 293 63.89 8.25 49.86
CA VAL A 293 65.17 7.89 50.49
C VAL A 293 66.10 9.12 50.46
N GLU A 294 66.90 9.27 51.51
CA GLU A 294 67.64 10.50 51.80
C GLU A 294 68.83 10.76 50.87
N HIS A 295 69.27 12.01 50.78
CA HIS A 295 70.51 12.38 50.09
C HIS A 295 71.70 12.19 51.01
N GLU A 296 72.60 11.26 50.70
CA GLU A 296 74.01 11.45 51.04
C GLU A 296 74.72 12.24 49.93
N ARG A 297 75.63 13.11 50.34
CA ARG A 297 76.35 14.05 49.47
C ARG A 297 77.73 13.49 49.20
N GLU A 298 78.26 13.73 48.00
CA GLU A 298 79.68 14.03 47.92
C GLU A 298 79.93 15.19 46.94
N VAL A 299 80.93 16.00 47.26
CA VAL A 299 81.28 17.23 46.56
C VAL A 299 82.60 17.00 45.85
N ILE A 300 82.66 17.32 44.56
CA ILE A 300 83.92 17.51 43.83
C ILE A 300 83.82 18.87 43.13
N GLU A 301 84.84 19.70 43.36
CA GLU A 301 84.98 21.01 42.74
C GLU A 301 85.74 20.92 41.40
N LEU A 302 85.38 21.80 40.47
CA LEU A 302 86.11 22.19 39.23
C LEU A 302 86.38 21.08 38.19
#